data_AF-A0A258KIH2-F1
#
_entry.id   AF-A0A258KIH2-F1
#
_cell.length_a   1.000
_cell.length_b   1.000
_cell.length_c   1.000
_cell.angle_alpha   90.00
_cell.angle_beta   90.00
_cell.angle_gamma   90.00
#
_symmetry.space_group_name_H-M   'P 1'
#
loop_
_entity.id
_entity.type
_entity.pdbx_description
1 polymer ?
#
loop_
_entity_poly.entity_id
_entity_poly.type
_entity_poly.pdbx_seq_one_letter_code
_entity_poly.pdbx_strand_id
1 'polypeptide(L)'
;IVEDRLVEMMRAHYYPTINKEYKPIDTHEEDYREKRITDYLNLVNEIVQTQVEKLRHAAFEAGSEIVKYFEMLPDESSLKQLYLKMMQTDEEKEKANLEAYLRSHIKPGSIDVNIMTKLDKNNYNKAGEIIADGSDAISALRGYANSQLKNSSIVFSAGMNPRLYNYLESFSEFDVNENGDFNKKIIIKVSDYRSALIQGKFLAKKGLWVSEFRVESGLNCGGHAFATDGILLGPILEEFKQNKQELIDALFEIYNAAHLKKSGKEFKYPPAIRFTVQGGIGTHEEDAFLHSYYEFDGTGWGTPFLLVPEATTVDDATLKLLAAAKDKDVKLSHVSPLGVRFHYLKGTSSEVEKLMRIEKGTPGSPCTEKHLSFNTEFTTEPICTASIKYQQLKIAQLKTMGLPEKVLEKQVNDLLEKECLCVGLSNSAAINYSQTFVNKLGAVTICPG
;
A
#
# COMPACT_ATOMS: atom_id res chain seq x y z
N ILE A 1 6.68 3.28 0.47
CA ILE A 1 7.22 2.76 -0.80
C ILE A 1 8.46 1.97 -0.43
N VAL A 2 8.44 0.66 -0.66
CA VAL A 2 9.50 -0.25 -0.18
C VAL A 2 10.52 -0.51 -1.28
N GLU A 3 10.05 -0.76 -2.50
CA GLU A 3 10.87 -1.24 -3.61
C GLU A 3 11.11 -0.13 -4.63
N ASP A 4 12.19 0.63 -4.47
CA ASP A 4 12.51 1.75 -5.37
C ASP A 4 13.03 1.29 -6.74
N ARG A 5 13.61 0.09 -6.83
CA ARG A 5 14.03 -0.49 -8.11
C ARG A 5 12.82 -0.78 -8.99
N LEU A 6 11.72 -1.24 -8.39
CA LEU A 6 10.47 -1.44 -9.11
C LEU A 6 9.93 -0.10 -9.58
N VAL A 7 9.98 0.95 -8.74
CA VAL A 7 9.59 2.31 -9.16
C VAL A 7 10.38 2.76 -10.39
N GLU A 8 11.70 2.56 -10.42
CA GLU A 8 12.52 2.89 -11.59
C GLU A 8 12.16 2.08 -12.83
N MET A 9 11.90 0.78 -12.66
CA MET A 9 11.43 -0.10 -13.74
C MET A 9 10.10 0.40 -14.32
N MET A 10 9.16 0.82 -13.45
CA MET A 10 7.87 1.37 -13.89
C MET A 10 8.04 2.71 -14.60
N ARG A 11 8.98 3.58 -14.18
CA ARG A 11 9.33 4.80 -14.93
C ARG A 11 9.80 4.44 -16.34
N ALA A 12 10.75 3.52 -16.47
CA ALA A 12 11.27 3.07 -17.76
C ALA A 12 10.17 2.54 -18.69
N HIS A 13 9.16 1.86 -18.13
CA HIS A 13 8.01 1.37 -18.87
C HIS A 13 7.06 2.49 -19.32
N TYR A 14 6.65 3.39 -18.41
CA TYR A 14 5.56 4.33 -18.67
C TYR A 14 5.97 5.60 -19.41
N TYR A 15 7.20 6.09 -19.29
CA TYR A 15 7.66 7.27 -20.04
C TYR A 15 7.41 7.16 -21.56
N PRO A 16 7.81 6.06 -22.23
CA PRO A 16 7.49 5.83 -23.63
C PRO A 16 5.99 5.83 -23.95
N THR A 17 5.13 5.36 -23.03
CA THR A 17 3.67 5.28 -23.27
C THR A 17 3.00 6.65 -23.43
N ILE A 18 3.64 7.71 -22.93
CA ILE A 18 3.19 9.10 -23.09
C ILE A 18 4.09 9.92 -24.02
N ASN A 19 4.93 9.26 -24.83
CA ASN A 19 5.88 9.90 -25.76
C ASN A 19 6.84 10.89 -25.10
N LYS A 20 7.27 10.61 -23.86
CA LYS A 20 8.28 11.41 -23.16
C LYS A 20 9.60 10.68 -23.04
N GLU A 21 10.69 11.44 -23.03
CA GLU A 21 12.04 10.93 -22.86
C GLU A 21 12.20 10.36 -21.45
N TYR A 22 12.54 9.06 -21.36
CA TYR A 22 12.93 8.43 -20.11
C TYR A 22 14.39 8.76 -19.78
N LYS A 23 14.62 9.25 -18.56
CA LYS A 23 15.97 9.48 -18.01
C LYS A 23 16.18 8.60 -16.78
N PRO A 24 17.11 7.63 -16.83
CA PRO A 24 17.38 6.77 -15.69
C PRO A 24 17.97 7.59 -14.54
N ILE A 25 17.56 7.27 -13.33
CA ILE A 25 18.12 7.81 -12.08
C ILE A 25 18.94 6.70 -11.45
N ASP A 26 20.26 6.87 -11.39
CA ASP A 26 21.16 5.81 -10.93
C ASP A 26 21.25 5.76 -9.39
N THR A 27 21.47 4.57 -8.82
CA THR A 27 21.61 4.38 -7.37
C THR A 27 22.81 5.09 -6.75
N HIS A 28 23.77 5.54 -7.55
CA HIS A 28 24.92 6.34 -7.09
C HIS A 28 24.62 7.83 -7.01
N GLU A 29 23.47 8.28 -7.51
CA GLU A 29 23.04 9.66 -7.35
C GLU A 29 22.64 9.95 -5.91
N GLU A 30 22.94 11.18 -5.46
CA GLU A 30 22.39 11.68 -4.20
C GLU A 30 20.86 11.71 -4.25
N ASP A 31 20.24 11.24 -3.17
CA ASP A 31 18.79 11.12 -3.01
C ASP A 31 18.07 10.39 -4.15
N TYR A 32 18.73 9.41 -4.79
CA TYR A 32 18.16 8.67 -5.93
C TYR A 32 16.75 8.11 -5.63
N ARG A 33 16.52 7.58 -4.43
CA ARG A 33 15.22 7.00 -4.03
C ARG A 33 14.13 8.07 -4.00
N GLU A 34 14.42 9.22 -3.40
CA GLU A 34 13.48 10.34 -3.38
C GLU A 34 13.17 10.77 -4.82
N LYS A 35 14.19 11.02 -5.64
CA LYS A 35 14.03 11.45 -7.04
C LYS A 35 13.18 10.47 -7.86
N ARG A 36 13.47 9.15 -7.75
CA ARG A 36 12.70 8.09 -8.41
C ARG A 36 11.22 8.13 -8.00
N ILE A 37 10.96 8.27 -6.71
CA ILE A 37 9.59 8.30 -6.16
C ILE A 37 8.87 9.57 -6.62
N THR A 38 9.47 10.75 -6.44
CA THR A 38 8.88 12.04 -6.85
C THR A 38 8.51 12.01 -8.32
N ASP A 39 9.46 11.61 -9.16
CA ASP A 39 9.30 11.62 -10.61
C ASP A 39 8.26 10.60 -11.07
N TYR A 40 8.25 9.38 -10.50
CA TYR A 40 7.22 8.39 -10.79
C TYR A 40 5.82 8.85 -10.40
N LEU A 41 5.65 9.44 -9.22
CA LEU A 41 4.35 9.96 -8.78
C LEU A 41 3.85 11.09 -9.69
N ASN A 42 4.76 11.96 -10.15
CA ASN A 42 4.43 13.01 -11.10
C ASN A 42 4.06 12.44 -12.48
N LEU A 43 4.78 11.42 -12.95
CA LEU A 43 4.48 10.69 -14.18
C LEU A 43 3.08 10.06 -14.12
N VAL A 44 2.75 9.34 -13.05
CA VAL A 44 1.43 8.73 -12.86
C VAL A 44 0.34 9.80 -12.82
N ASN A 45 0.57 10.91 -12.11
CA ASN A 45 -0.36 12.03 -12.08
C ASN A 45 -0.64 12.57 -13.49
N GLU A 46 0.41 12.81 -14.28
CA GLU A 46 0.26 13.30 -15.65
C GLU A 46 -0.51 12.33 -16.54
N ILE A 47 -0.23 11.03 -16.44
CA ILE A 47 -0.96 9.99 -17.17
C ILE A 47 -2.45 10.07 -16.82
N VAL A 48 -2.79 10.11 -15.53
CA VAL A 48 -4.18 10.17 -15.05
C VAL A 48 -4.87 11.45 -15.51
N GLN A 49 -4.23 12.61 -15.36
CA GLN A 49 -4.82 13.88 -15.81
C GLN A 49 -5.06 13.88 -17.32
N THR A 50 -4.10 13.37 -18.11
CA THR A 50 -4.24 13.27 -19.57
C THR A 50 -5.40 12.35 -19.97
N GLN A 51 -5.54 11.20 -19.30
CA GLN A 51 -6.65 10.27 -19.55
C GLN A 51 -8.01 10.89 -19.17
N VAL A 52 -8.08 11.61 -18.05
CA VAL A 52 -9.32 12.30 -17.63
C VAL A 52 -9.67 13.47 -18.55
N GLU A 53 -8.68 14.23 -19.04
CA GLU A 53 -8.93 15.26 -20.06
C GLU A 53 -9.43 14.64 -21.36
N LYS A 54 -8.85 13.53 -21.81
CA LYS A 54 -9.36 12.80 -22.97
C LYS A 54 -10.81 12.34 -22.76
N LEU A 55 -11.14 11.83 -21.57
CA LEU A 55 -12.50 11.44 -21.19
C LEU A 55 -13.46 12.65 -21.25
N ARG A 56 -13.06 13.79 -20.67
CA ARG A 56 -13.84 15.04 -20.67
C ARG A 56 -14.11 15.60 -22.07
N HIS A 57 -13.31 15.25 -23.08
CA HIS A 57 -13.51 15.69 -24.47
C HIS A 57 -14.13 14.61 -25.37
N ALA A 58 -14.40 13.40 -24.87
CA ALA A 58 -15.00 12.33 -25.65
C ALA A 58 -16.46 12.63 -26.02
N ALA A 59 -16.92 12.17 -27.18
CA ALA A 59 -18.31 12.32 -27.59
C ALA A 59 -19.25 11.46 -26.72
N PHE A 60 -20.44 11.97 -26.42
CA PHE A 60 -21.51 11.21 -25.75
C PHE A 60 -22.20 10.27 -26.74
N GLU A 61 -21.43 9.33 -27.29
CA GLU A 61 -21.88 8.32 -28.22
C GLU A 61 -21.92 6.95 -27.54
N ALA A 62 -22.88 6.11 -27.91
CA ALA A 62 -23.03 4.78 -27.34
C ALA A 62 -21.71 3.98 -27.49
N GLY A 63 -21.25 3.39 -26.38
CA GLY A 63 -19.99 2.65 -26.32
C GLY A 63 -18.73 3.51 -26.10
N SER A 64 -18.86 4.84 -25.96
CA SER A 64 -17.71 5.68 -25.60
C SER A 64 -17.35 5.57 -24.11
N GLU A 65 -16.10 5.86 -23.77
CA GLU A 65 -15.63 5.82 -22.37
C GLU A 65 -16.37 6.83 -21.47
N ILE A 66 -16.81 7.97 -22.00
CA ILE A 66 -17.57 8.96 -21.21
C ILE A 66 -18.97 8.45 -20.88
N VAL A 67 -19.61 7.72 -21.81
CA VAL A 67 -20.88 7.05 -21.54
C VAL A 67 -20.69 5.98 -20.47
N LYS A 68 -19.69 5.10 -20.65
CA LYS A 68 -19.35 4.07 -19.66
C LYS A 68 -19.10 4.67 -18.26
N TYR A 69 -18.39 5.79 -18.18
CA TYR A 69 -18.16 6.49 -16.90
C TYR A 69 -19.47 6.83 -16.18
N PHE A 70 -20.46 7.42 -16.85
CA PHE A 70 -21.73 7.80 -16.23
C PHE A 70 -22.64 6.59 -15.97
N GLU A 71 -22.60 5.58 -16.83
CA GLU A 71 -23.36 4.33 -16.63
C GLU A 71 -22.87 3.53 -15.42
N MET A 72 -21.56 3.56 -15.14
CA MET A 72 -20.93 2.88 -13.99
C MET A 72 -21.18 3.58 -12.65
N LEU A 73 -21.72 4.80 -12.63
CA LEU A 73 -22.09 5.45 -11.37
C LEU A 73 -23.25 4.72 -10.69
N PRO A 74 -23.39 4.80 -9.35
CA PRO A 74 -24.57 4.33 -8.64
C PRO A 74 -25.85 4.97 -9.18
N ASP A 75 -26.97 4.24 -9.13
CA ASP A 75 -28.26 4.72 -9.65
C ASP A 75 -28.76 5.96 -8.90
N GLU A 76 -28.43 6.09 -7.63
CA GLU A 76 -28.78 7.21 -6.75
C GLU A 76 -27.92 8.45 -7.01
N SER A 77 -26.88 8.33 -7.85
CA SER A 77 -25.99 9.44 -8.19
C SER A 77 -26.72 10.52 -8.96
N SER A 78 -26.70 11.76 -8.44
CA SER A 78 -27.27 12.92 -9.13
C SER A 78 -26.67 13.13 -10.52
N LEU A 79 -25.38 12.81 -10.72
CA LEU A 79 -24.73 12.89 -12.02
C LEU A 79 -25.26 11.85 -13.00
N LYS A 80 -25.56 10.64 -12.54
CA LYS A 80 -26.16 9.60 -13.40
C LYS A 80 -27.58 9.98 -13.79
N GLN A 81 -28.37 10.51 -12.86
CA GLN A 81 -29.71 11.01 -13.14
C GLN A 81 -29.70 12.16 -14.17
N LEU A 82 -28.75 13.09 -14.05
CA LEU A 82 -28.57 14.16 -15.04
C LEU A 82 -28.11 13.64 -16.41
N TYR A 83 -27.26 12.61 -16.44
CA TYR A 83 -26.88 11.92 -17.68
C TYR A 83 -28.09 11.25 -18.35
N LEU A 84 -28.91 10.52 -17.60
CA LEU A 84 -30.13 9.90 -18.13
C LEU A 84 -31.11 10.95 -18.67
N LYS A 85 -31.24 12.09 -17.96
CA LYS A 85 -32.04 13.23 -18.44
C LYS A 85 -31.50 13.76 -19.79
N MET A 86 -30.18 14.00 -19.87
CA MET A 86 -29.53 14.48 -21.09
C MET A 86 -29.78 13.55 -22.29
N MET A 87 -29.80 12.23 -22.08
CA MET A 87 -30.09 11.24 -23.12
C MET A 87 -31.53 11.30 -23.64
N GLN A 88 -32.47 11.84 -22.85
CA GLN A 88 -33.89 11.99 -23.19
C GLN A 88 -34.25 13.40 -23.70
N THR A 89 -33.29 14.34 -23.68
CA THR A 89 -33.52 15.73 -24.08
C THR A 89 -33.36 15.89 -25.60
N ASP A 90 -34.45 16.28 -26.27
CA ASP A 90 -34.46 16.59 -27.72
C ASP A 90 -34.03 18.04 -28.03
N GLU A 91 -34.20 18.98 -27.10
CA GLU A 91 -33.79 20.37 -27.29
C GLU A 91 -32.26 20.49 -27.27
N GLU A 92 -31.66 20.81 -28.42
CA GLU A 92 -30.20 20.85 -28.60
C GLU A 92 -29.48 21.76 -27.58
N LYS A 93 -30.07 22.91 -27.25
CA LYS A 93 -29.47 23.86 -26.31
C LYS A 93 -29.48 23.35 -24.88
N GLU A 94 -30.58 22.74 -24.42
CA GLU A 94 -30.65 22.12 -23.10
C GLU A 94 -29.66 20.94 -23.01
N LYS A 95 -29.60 20.11 -24.06
CA LYS A 95 -28.68 18.98 -24.15
C LYS A 95 -27.22 19.44 -24.05
N ALA A 96 -26.82 20.47 -24.80
CA ALA A 96 -25.47 21.01 -24.76
C ALA A 96 -25.09 21.57 -23.36
N ASN A 97 -26.04 22.20 -22.66
CA ASN A 97 -25.81 22.67 -21.29
C ASN A 97 -25.60 21.51 -20.31
N LEU A 98 -26.38 20.44 -20.43
CA LEU A 98 -26.23 19.24 -19.61
C LEU A 98 -24.90 18.54 -19.89
N GLU A 99 -24.49 18.43 -21.15
CA GLU A 99 -23.17 17.89 -21.52
C GLU A 99 -22.04 18.68 -20.88
N ALA A 100 -22.07 20.01 -20.99
CA ALA A 100 -21.03 20.87 -20.41
C ALA A 100 -20.98 20.72 -18.87
N TYR A 101 -22.14 20.66 -18.23
CA TYR A 101 -22.24 20.44 -16.79
C TYR A 101 -21.65 19.09 -16.38
N LEU A 102 -22.06 18.00 -17.05
CA LEU A 102 -21.57 16.65 -16.78
C LEU A 102 -20.05 16.57 -16.95
N ARG A 103 -19.50 17.11 -18.05
CA ARG A 103 -18.06 17.16 -18.31
C ARG A 103 -17.29 17.86 -17.19
N SER A 104 -17.80 18.99 -16.69
CA SER A 104 -17.17 19.74 -15.59
C SER A 104 -17.14 18.98 -14.25
N HIS A 105 -17.98 17.96 -14.09
CA HIS A 105 -18.08 17.16 -12.87
C HIS A 105 -17.32 15.82 -12.92
N ILE A 106 -16.76 15.45 -14.08
CA ILE A 106 -15.82 14.33 -14.19
C ILE A 106 -14.57 14.70 -13.40
N LYS A 107 -14.14 13.86 -12.47
CA LYS A 107 -12.94 14.11 -11.63
C LYS A 107 -12.09 12.84 -11.56
N PRO A 108 -10.75 12.97 -11.56
CA PRO A 108 -9.88 11.84 -11.27
C PRO A 108 -10.08 11.36 -9.83
N GLY A 109 -9.84 10.06 -9.60
CA GLY A 109 -9.65 9.53 -8.25
C GLY A 109 -8.37 10.06 -7.60
N SER A 110 -8.21 9.82 -6.29
CA SER A 110 -6.96 10.16 -5.57
C SER A 110 -5.84 9.16 -5.89
N ILE A 111 -4.59 9.63 -5.81
CA ILE A 111 -3.40 8.77 -5.83
C ILE A 111 -2.92 8.64 -4.38
N ASP A 112 -3.23 7.51 -3.75
CA ASP A 112 -2.81 7.22 -2.38
C ASP A 112 -1.54 6.37 -2.37
N VAL A 113 -0.57 6.74 -1.52
CA VAL A 113 0.78 6.17 -1.50
C VAL A 113 1.07 5.51 -0.16
N ASN A 114 1.30 4.20 -0.16
CA ASN A 114 1.60 3.46 1.06
C ASN A 114 3.11 3.44 1.41
N ILE A 115 3.42 3.74 2.67
CA ILE A 115 4.73 3.53 3.29
C ILE A 115 4.62 2.47 4.38
N MET A 116 5.32 1.35 4.18
CA MET A 116 5.49 0.32 5.22
C MET A 116 6.57 0.80 6.19
N THR A 117 6.17 1.22 7.37
CA THR A 117 7.04 1.92 8.33
C THR A 117 8.03 0.99 9.03
N LYS A 118 7.69 -0.31 9.14
CA LYS A 118 8.51 -1.35 9.79
C LYS A 118 9.80 -1.68 9.04
N LEU A 119 9.88 -1.34 7.76
CA LEU A 119 11.06 -1.61 6.91
C LEU A 119 12.03 -0.44 6.83
N ASP A 120 11.82 0.58 7.67
CA ASP A 120 12.64 1.78 7.65
C ASP A 120 14.07 1.49 8.13
N LYS A 121 15.04 1.69 7.23
CA LYS A 121 16.45 1.37 7.45
C LYS A 121 17.31 2.63 7.28
N ASN A 122 18.34 2.75 8.12
CA ASN A 122 19.36 3.80 7.97
C ASN A 122 20.25 3.55 6.74
N ASN A 123 20.53 4.64 6.02
CA ASN A 123 21.56 4.65 4.98
C ASN A 123 22.83 5.31 5.49
N TYR A 124 23.95 4.94 4.87
CA TYR A 124 25.28 5.32 5.30
C TYR A 124 26.02 6.01 4.16
N ASN A 125 26.80 7.03 4.47
CA ASN A 125 27.65 7.71 3.48
C ASN A 125 28.89 6.85 3.15
N LYS A 126 29.74 7.35 2.22
CA LYS A 126 30.98 6.65 1.83
C LYS A 126 31.98 6.47 2.99
N ALA A 127 31.87 7.28 4.04
CA ALA A 127 32.69 7.17 5.24
C ALA A 127 32.11 6.17 6.27
N GLY A 128 30.94 5.57 6.01
CA GLY A 128 30.28 4.64 6.92
C GLY A 128 29.47 5.31 8.03
N GLU A 129 29.20 6.60 7.92
CA GLU A 129 28.41 7.35 8.89
C GLU A 129 26.93 7.37 8.50
N ILE A 130 26.03 7.37 9.49
CA ILE A 130 24.58 7.44 9.23
C ILE A 130 24.25 8.78 8.58
N ILE A 131 23.52 8.73 7.46
CA ILE A 131 22.99 9.92 6.80
C ILE A 131 21.81 10.43 7.64
N ALA A 132 21.94 11.62 8.20
CA ALA A 132 20.86 12.29 8.92
C ALA A 132 19.64 12.42 8.01
N ASP A 133 18.46 12.01 8.51
CA ASP A 133 17.21 11.95 7.74
C ASP A 133 17.32 11.19 6.40
N GLY A 134 18.35 10.36 6.22
CA GLY A 134 18.60 9.62 4.99
C GLY A 134 17.99 8.23 4.97
N SER A 135 17.07 7.91 5.90
CA SER A 135 16.50 6.57 5.97
C SER A 135 15.56 6.29 4.80
N ASP A 136 15.33 5.01 4.56
CA ASP A 136 14.50 4.51 3.46
C ASP A 136 13.07 5.08 3.48
N ALA A 137 12.42 5.09 4.64
CA ALA A 137 11.06 5.59 4.76
C ALA A 137 10.99 7.12 4.75
N ILE A 138 12.01 7.81 5.28
CA ILE A 138 12.09 9.28 5.20
C ILE A 138 12.29 9.72 3.75
N SER A 139 13.18 9.07 3.00
CA SER A 139 13.40 9.37 1.57
C SER A 139 12.13 9.15 0.75
N ALA A 140 11.36 8.09 1.07
CA ALA A 140 10.07 7.84 0.43
C ALA A 140 9.01 8.89 0.80
N LEU A 141 9.00 9.35 2.05
CA LEU A 141 8.12 10.43 2.51
C LEU A 141 8.46 11.74 1.79
N ARG A 142 9.74 12.12 1.71
CA ARG A 142 10.19 13.28 0.91
C ARG A 142 9.71 13.17 -0.52
N GLY A 143 9.88 12.01 -1.14
CA GLY A 143 9.48 11.81 -2.54
C GLY A 143 7.98 12.04 -2.76
N TYR A 144 7.15 11.60 -1.81
CA TYR A 144 5.71 11.86 -1.84
C TYR A 144 5.38 13.34 -1.55
N ALA A 145 5.99 13.93 -0.53
CA ALA A 145 5.75 15.33 -0.13
C ALA A 145 6.16 16.31 -1.24
N ASN A 146 7.27 16.06 -1.92
CA ASN A 146 7.80 16.88 -3.00
C ASN A 146 7.13 16.60 -4.36
N SER A 147 6.24 15.61 -4.45
CA SER A 147 5.46 15.34 -5.67
C SER A 147 4.35 16.37 -5.89
N GLN A 148 3.94 16.54 -7.14
CA GLN A 148 2.88 17.43 -7.60
C GLN A 148 1.47 16.91 -7.29
N LEU A 149 1.35 15.76 -6.61
CA LEU A 149 0.06 15.19 -6.23
C LEU A 149 -0.73 16.14 -5.34
N LYS A 150 -2.01 16.30 -5.68
CA LYS A 150 -3.04 17.04 -4.93
C LYS A 150 -4.24 16.13 -4.73
N ASN A 151 -4.98 16.33 -3.64
CA ASN A 151 -6.05 15.43 -3.22
C ASN A 151 -5.56 13.97 -3.20
N SER A 152 -4.38 13.78 -2.61
CA SER A 152 -3.69 12.51 -2.47
C SER A 152 -3.50 12.21 -0.99
N SER A 153 -3.26 10.95 -0.66
CA SER A 153 -2.99 10.58 0.72
C SER A 153 -1.72 9.76 0.87
N ILE A 154 -1.00 9.98 1.96
CA ILE A 154 0.04 9.06 2.40
C ILE A 154 -0.57 8.08 3.40
N VAL A 155 -0.32 6.78 3.19
CA VAL A 155 -0.82 5.71 4.04
C VAL A 155 0.34 5.14 4.86
N PHE A 156 0.24 5.20 6.19
CA PHE A 156 1.20 4.54 7.08
C PHE A 156 0.70 3.17 7.49
N SER A 157 1.52 2.15 7.20
CA SER A 157 1.20 0.74 7.47
C SER A 157 2.30 0.03 8.25
N ALA A 158 1.95 -1.11 8.84
CA ALA A 158 2.84 -2.00 9.61
C ALA A 158 3.39 -1.38 10.91
N GLY A 159 2.66 -0.44 11.52
CA GLY A 159 2.92 0.09 12.85
C GLY A 159 3.37 1.55 12.86
N MET A 160 3.57 2.07 14.07
CA MET A 160 3.98 3.45 14.30
C MET A 160 5.49 3.61 14.11
N ASN A 161 5.91 4.65 13.39
CA ASN A 161 7.30 5.07 13.30
C ASN A 161 7.43 6.54 13.74
N PRO A 162 7.82 6.79 15.00
CA PRO A 162 7.93 8.14 15.56
C PRO A 162 8.89 9.03 14.78
N ARG A 163 9.97 8.48 14.21
CA ARG A 163 10.92 9.26 13.41
C ARG A 163 10.25 9.83 12.18
N LEU A 164 9.50 9.01 11.45
CA LEU A 164 8.76 9.45 10.28
C LEU A 164 7.68 10.47 10.64
N TYR A 165 6.96 10.27 11.76
CA TYR A 165 5.94 11.21 12.23
C TYR A 165 6.52 12.54 12.70
N ASN A 166 7.72 12.52 13.29
CA ASN A 166 8.46 13.76 13.60
C ASN A 166 8.89 14.48 12.33
N TYR A 167 9.36 13.74 11.32
CA TYR A 167 9.82 14.33 10.07
C TYR A 167 8.66 14.92 9.24
N LEU A 168 7.47 14.32 9.29
CA LEU A 168 6.26 14.85 8.66
C LEU A 168 5.96 16.30 9.03
N GLU A 169 6.27 16.70 10.27
CA GLU A 169 6.05 18.06 10.79
C GLU A 169 6.81 19.14 10.01
N SER A 170 7.87 18.75 9.27
CA SER A 170 8.66 19.67 8.44
C SER A 170 7.99 20.08 7.12
N PHE A 171 6.87 19.46 6.76
CA PHE A 171 6.18 19.67 5.48
C PHE A 171 4.89 20.47 5.65
N SER A 172 4.81 21.62 4.98
CA SER A 172 3.58 22.43 4.94
C SER A 172 2.48 21.81 4.06
N GLU A 173 2.83 20.83 3.22
CA GLU A 173 1.94 20.17 2.28
C GLU A 173 0.83 19.36 2.99
N PHE A 174 1.03 19.00 4.26
CA PHE A 174 0.07 18.33 5.13
C PHE A 174 -0.70 19.29 6.04
N ASP A 175 -0.39 20.58 5.99
CA ASP A 175 -1.17 21.59 6.70
C ASP A 175 -2.53 21.76 6.01
N VAL A 176 -3.51 22.12 6.83
CA VAL A 176 -4.83 22.53 6.38
C VAL A 176 -4.73 23.79 5.51
N ASN A 177 -5.39 23.77 4.36
CA ASN A 177 -5.42 24.88 3.42
C ASN A 177 -6.50 25.91 3.81
N GLU A 178 -6.55 27.02 3.08
CA GLU A 178 -7.46 28.14 3.35
C GLU A 178 -8.96 27.75 3.28
N ASN A 179 -9.28 26.68 2.56
CA ASN A 179 -10.64 26.15 2.44
C ASN A 179 -10.99 25.16 3.56
N GLY A 180 -10.08 24.88 4.50
CA GLY A 180 -10.27 23.89 5.55
C GLY A 180 -10.08 22.44 5.09
N ASP A 181 -9.45 22.20 3.94
CA ASP A 181 -9.14 20.88 3.38
C ASP A 181 -7.62 20.64 3.32
N PHE A 182 -7.19 19.48 2.84
CA PHE A 182 -5.78 19.08 2.78
C PHE A 182 -5.37 18.73 1.35
N ASN A 183 -4.25 19.29 0.89
CA ASN A 183 -3.67 18.91 -0.40
C ASN A 183 -3.09 17.50 -0.35
N LYS A 184 -2.38 17.19 0.74
CA LYS A 184 -1.89 15.85 1.06
C LYS A 184 -2.46 15.39 2.41
N LYS A 185 -3.23 14.31 2.37
CA LYS A 185 -3.94 13.73 3.51
C LYS A 185 -3.09 12.66 4.19
N ILE A 186 -3.37 12.40 5.46
CA ILE A 186 -2.72 11.32 6.23
C ILE A 186 -3.74 10.22 6.50
N ILE A 187 -3.40 9.00 6.12
CA ILE A 187 -4.17 7.79 6.41
C ILE A 187 -3.33 6.89 7.30
N ILE A 188 -3.93 6.37 8.37
CA ILE A 188 -3.28 5.39 9.25
C ILE A 188 -3.99 4.07 9.14
N LYS A 189 -3.24 3.02 8.76
CA LYS A 189 -3.71 1.64 8.87
C LYS A 189 -3.59 1.17 10.32
N VAL A 190 -4.70 0.78 10.92
CA VAL A 190 -4.81 0.44 12.34
C VAL A 190 -5.49 -0.92 12.52
N SER A 191 -5.03 -1.68 13.51
CA SER A 191 -5.59 -2.98 13.88
C SER A 191 -6.71 -2.90 14.93
N ASP A 192 -6.79 -1.79 15.66
CA ASP A 192 -7.65 -1.64 16.83
C ASP A 192 -7.82 -0.15 17.18
N TYR A 193 -8.83 0.12 18.02
CA TYR A 193 -9.19 1.48 18.45
C TYR A 193 -8.05 2.15 19.22
N ARG A 194 -7.36 1.40 20.08
CA ARG A 194 -6.25 1.92 20.89
C ARG A 194 -5.11 2.45 20.02
N SER A 195 -4.76 1.72 18.97
CA SER A 195 -3.75 2.10 17.99
C SER A 195 -4.14 3.38 17.25
N ALA A 196 -5.41 3.50 16.83
CA ALA A 196 -5.94 4.72 16.23
C ALA A 196 -5.81 5.93 17.18
N LEU A 197 -6.23 5.77 18.44
CA LEU A 197 -6.17 6.82 19.44
C LEU A 197 -4.71 7.25 19.73
N ILE A 198 -3.79 6.31 19.92
CA ILE A 198 -2.39 6.63 20.23
C ILE A 198 -1.72 7.36 19.06
N GLN A 199 -1.84 6.82 17.86
CA GLN A 199 -1.18 7.39 16.67
C GLN A 199 -1.82 8.71 16.26
N GLY A 200 -3.15 8.80 16.32
CA GLY A 200 -3.87 10.05 16.07
C GLY A 200 -3.46 11.14 17.05
N LYS A 201 -3.40 10.85 18.36
CA LYS A 201 -2.96 11.83 19.37
C LYS A 201 -1.51 12.26 19.16
N PHE A 202 -0.65 11.35 18.70
CA PHE A 202 0.73 11.67 18.41
C PHE A 202 0.85 12.71 17.29
N LEU A 203 0.13 12.52 16.17
CA LEU A 203 0.15 13.45 15.04
C LEU A 203 -0.60 14.75 15.34
N ALA A 204 -1.74 14.68 16.04
CA ALA A 204 -2.51 15.86 16.44
C ALA A 204 -1.66 16.82 17.29
N LYS A 205 -0.82 16.30 18.20
CA LYS A 205 0.12 17.12 19.00
C LYS A 205 1.13 17.91 18.15
N LYS A 206 1.38 17.46 16.94
CA LYS A 206 2.29 18.09 15.96
C LYS A 206 1.58 19.02 14.99
N GLY A 207 0.27 19.25 15.18
CA GLY A 207 -0.54 20.01 14.24
C GLY A 207 -0.78 19.27 12.92
N LEU A 208 -0.68 17.94 12.91
CA LEU A 208 -0.98 17.09 11.76
C LEU A 208 -2.33 16.38 11.97
N TRP A 209 -3.18 16.38 10.95
CA TRP A 209 -4.51 15.78 11.02
C TRP A 209 -4.57 14.42 10.32
N VAL A 210 -5.19 13.44 10.96
CA VAL A 210 -5.48 12.15 10.33
C VAL A 210 -6.81 12.24 9.60
N SER A 211 -6.77 12.14 8.28
CA SER A 211 -7.96 12.25 7.42
C SER A 211 -8.70 10.92 7.28
N GLU A 212 -8.03 9.78 7.51
CA GLU A 212 -8.66 8.46 7.47
C GLU A 212 -8.00 7.48 8.45
N PHE A 213 -8.82 6.78 9.22
CA PHE A 213 -8.44 5.55 9.88
C PHE A 213 -8.92 4.37 9.05
N ARG A 214 -7.95 3.60 8.54
CA ARG A 214 -8.18 2.42 7.73
C ARG A 214 -8.00 1.18 8.61
N VAL A 215 -9.12 0.69 9.12
CA VAL A 215 -9.18 -0.44 10.04
C VAL A 215 -8.94 -1.73 9.28
N GLU A 216 -7.95 -2.51 9.71
CA GLU A 216 -7.61 -3.79 9.10
C GLU A 216 -7.57 -4.88 10.17
N SER A 217 -8.14 -6.05 9.86
CA SER A 217 -7.95 -7.22 10.72
C SER A 217 -6.64 -7.90 10.39
N GLY A 218 -5.83 -8.16 11.42
CA GLY A 218 -4.61 -8.95 11.31
C GLY A 218 -4.84 -10.43 10.96
N LEU A 219 -6.08 -10.91 10.87
CA LEU A 219 -6.40 -12.30 10.54
C LEU A 219 -7.17 -12.46 9.22
N ASN A 220 -7.97 -11.46 8.83
CA ASN A 220 -8.87 -11.53 7.67
C ASN A 220 -8.27 -10.90 6.40
N CYS A 221 -7.14 -10.19 6.48
CA CYS A 221 -6.47 -9.62 5.32
C CYS A 221 -5.45 -10.60 4.73
N GLY A 222 -5.20 -10.51 3.42
CA GLY A 222 -4.01 -11.10 2.79
C GLY A 222 -2.70 -10.47 3.27
N GLY A 223 -1.57 -11.12 2.98
CA GLY A 223 -0.25 -10.67 3.41
C GLY A 223 0.08 -11.01 4.86
N HIS A 224 0.68 -10.06 5.60
CA HIS A 224 1.09 -10.29 6.99
C HIS A 224 -0.12 -10.43 7.90
N ALA A 225 -0.16 -11.55 8.61
CA ALA A 225 -1.20 -11.84 9.58
C ALA A 225 -0.70 -11.54 11.00
N PHE A 226 -1.16 -10.43 11.56
CA PHE A 226 -0.90 -10.02 12.92
C PHE A 226 -1.94 -10.64 13.85
N ALA A 227 -1.64 -11.85 14.33
CA ALA A 227 -2.50 -12.56 15.28
C ALA A 227 -2.37 -11.99 16.71
N THR A 228 -2.35 -10.67 16.87
CA THR A 228 -2.41 -10.02 18.19
C THR A 228 -3.77 -10.34 18.81
N ASP A 229 -3.73 -11.03 19.95
CA ASP A 229 -4.84 -11.39 20.83
C ASP A 229 -5.98 -12.24 20.24
N GLY A 230 -5.89 -12.66 18.97
CA GLY A 230 -6.90 -13.52 18.33
C GLY A 230 -8.27 -12.85 18.13
N ILE A 231 -8.33 -11.52 18.22
CA ILE A 231 -9.57 -10.76 18.07
C ILE A 231 -9.93 -10.69 16.58
N LEU A 232 -11.16 -11.09 16.26
CA LEU A 232 -11.69 -11.03 14.90
C LEU A 232 -12.12 -9.60 14.53
N LEU A 233 -12.34 -9.36 13.25
CA LEU A 233 -12.71 -8.03 12.74
C LEU A 233 -13.97 -7.45 13.40
N GLY A 234 -15.01 -8.25 13.61
CA GLY A 234 -16.31 -7.77 14.12
C GLY A 234 -16.23 -7.00 15.46
N PRO A 235 -15.63 -7.57 16.52
CA PRO A 235 -15.42 -6.84 17.78
C PRO A 235 -14.63 -5.53 17.65
N ILE A 236 -13.63 -5.49 16.76
CA ILE A 236 -12.84 -4.28 16.51
C ILE A 236 -13.75 -3.21 15.89
N LEU A 237 -14.53 -3.57 14.87
CA LEU A 237 -15.46 -2.64 14.22
C LEU A 237 -16.54 -2.14 15.17
N GLU A 238 -17.03 -3.00 16.06
CA GLU A 238 -18.01 -2.62 17.09
C GLU A 238 -17.44 -1.57 18.06
N GLU A 239 -16.19 -1.74 18.49
CA GLU A 239 -15.50 -0.74 19.34
C GLU A 239 -15.34 0.60 18.62
N PHE A 240 -14.96 0.59 17.33
CA PHE A 240 -14.90 1.81 16.52
C PHE A 240 -16.28 2.47 16.38
N LYS A 241 -17.33 1.70 16.09
CA LYS A 241 -18.70 2.19 15.96
C LYS A 241 -19.15 2.91 17.24
N GLN A 242 -18.92 2.29 18.40
CA GLN A 242 -19.35 2.83 19.70
C GLN A 242 -18.56 4.09 20.11
N ASN A 243 -17.27 4.16 19.76
CA ASN A 243 -16.37 5.21 20.26
C ASN A 243 -15.91 6.21 19.18
N LYS A 244 -16.51 6.19 17.97
CA LYS A 244 -16.13 7.04 16.82
C LYS A 244 -16.08 8.52 17.19
N GLN A 245 -17.11 9.03 17.86
CA GLN A 245 -17.19 10.44 18.24
C GLN A 245 -16.17 10.81 19.32
N GLU A 246 -15.98 9.95 20.32
CA GLU A 246 -14.97 10.18 21.37
C GLU A 246 -13.56 10.29 20.78
N LEU A 247 -13.23 9.44 19.81
CA LEU A 247 -11.96 9.51 19.10
C LEU A 247 -11.82 10.84 18.36
N ILE A 248 -12.83 11.25 17.58
CA ILE A 248 -12.80 12.53 16.83
C ILE A 248 -12.58 13.70 17.79
N ASP A 249 -13.35 13.77 18.87
CA ASP A 249 -13.29 14.87 19.83
C ASP A 249 -11.93 14.94 20.53
N ALA A 250 -11.41 13.79 20.97
CA ALA A 250 -10.11 13.70 21.64
C ALA A 250 -8.94 14.10 20.72
N LEU A 251 -9.03 13.80 19.41
CA LEU A 251 -8.02 14.23 18.44
C LEU A 251 -8.16 15.72 18.13
N PHE A 252 -9.40 16.20 17.97
CA PHE A 252 -9.69 17.57 17.62
C PHE A 252 -9.21 18.56 18.68
N GLU A 253 -9.48 18.28 19.96
CA GLU A 253 -9.02 19.14 21.07
C GLU A 253 -7.50 19.39 21.00
N ILE A 254 -6.74 18.31 20.79
CA ILE A 254 -5.28 18.35 20.72
C ILE A 254 -4.81 19.06 19.44
N TYR A 255 -5.40 18.71 18.30
CA TYR A 255 -5.05 19.29 17.01
C TYR A 255 -5.33 20.79 16.98
N ASN A 256 -6.50 21.22 17.46
CA ASN A 256 -6.90 22.61 17.46
C ASN A 256 -5.98 23.47 18.36
N ALA A 257 -5.58 22.94 19.52
CA ALA A 257 -4.61 23.59 20.40
C ALA A 257 -3.22 23.71 19.75
N ALA A 258 -2.77 22.70 19.00
CA ALA A 258 -1.53 22.76 18.24
C ALA A 258 -1.62 23.74 17.06
N HIS A 259 -2.75 23.72 16.34
CA HIS A 259 -3.01 24.60 15.20
C HIS A 259 -3.07 26.06 15.63
N LEU A 260 -3.78 26.40 16.71
CA LEU A 260 -3.82 27.75 17.27
C LEU A 260 -2.42 28.30 17.55
N LYS A 261 -1.53 27.49 18.12
CA LYS A 261 -0.14 27.89 18.39
C LYS A 261 0.66 28.14 17.12
N LYS A 262 0.37 27.39 16.04
CA LYS A 262 1.08 27.47 14.75
C LYS A 262 0.55 28.59 13.85
N SER A 263 -0.77 28.77 13.77
CA SER A 263 -1.44 29.65 12.80
C SER A 263 -2.11 30.88 13.41
N GLY A 264 -2.31 30.90 14.73
CA GLY A 264 -3.10 31.93 15.43
C GLY A 264 -4.61 31.80 15.20
N LYS A 265 -5.10 30.71 14.60
CA LYS A 265 -6.52 30.48 14.32
C LYS A 265 -7.01 29.19 14.97
N GLU A 266 -8.28 29.16 15.34
CA GLU A 266 -8.97 27.96 15.81
C GLU A 266 -10.03 27.51 14.82
N PHE A 267 -10.22 26.21 14.75
CA PHE A 267 -11.35 25.59 14.09
C PHE A 267 -12.57 25.58 15.00
N LYS A 268 -13.74 25.82 14.41
CA LYS A 268 -15.02 25.65 15.09
C LYS A 268 -15.47 24.18 15.12
N TYR A 269 -15.09 23.41 14.11
CA TYR A 269 -15.46 22.00 13.93
C TYR A 269 -14.24 21.19 13.48
N PRO A 270 -14.15 19.90 13.85
CA PRO A 270 -13.08 19.04 13.36
C PRO A 270 -13.11 18.93 11.83
N PRO A 271 -11.94 18.96 11.15
CA PRO A 271 -11.88 18.50 9.77
C PRO A 271 -12.35 17.05 9.67
N ALA A 272 -12.97 16.65 8.56
CA ALA A 272 -13.58 15.34 8.43
C ALA A 272 -12.54 14.19 8.60
N ILE A 273 -12.95 13.13 9.30
CA ILE A 273 -12.22 11.86 9.40
C ILE A 273 -13.07 10.76 8.77
N ARG A 274 -12.49 10.01 7.84
CA ARG A 274 -13.10 8.78 7.31
C ARG A 274 -12.67 7.57 8.13
N PHE A 275 -13.60 6.66 8.33
CA PHE A 275 -13.36 5.34 8.91
C PHE A 275 -13.64 4.32 7.83
N THR A 276 -12.60 3.67 7.34
CA THR A 276 -12.70 2.64 6.30
C THR A 276 -12.26 1.30 6.84
N VAL A 277 -12.73 0.22 6.24
CA VAL A 277 -12.42 -1.15 6.68
C VAL A 277 -11.86 -1.97 5.53
N GLN A 278 -10.83 -2.77 5.82
CA GLN A 278 -10.26 -3.73 4.87
C GLN A 278 -10.07 -5.10 5.55
N GLY A 279 -10.25 -6.16 4.78
CA GLY A 279 -10.00 -7.55 5.20
C GLY A 279 -11.24 -8.42 5.19
N GLY A 280 -11.16 -9.56 4.50
CA GLY A 280 -12.23 -10.55 4.42
C GLY A 280 -13.47 -10.08 3.64
N ILE A 281 -13.30 -9.17 2.68
CA ILE A 281 -14.38 -8.64 1.84
C ILE A 281 -14.21 -9.23 0.44
N GLY A 282 -15.18 -10.02 -0.01
CA GLY A 282 -15.21 -10.64 -1.32
C GLY A 282 -16.54 -10.50 -2.06
N THR A 283 -17.59 -10.00 -1.41
CA THR A 283 -18.95 -9.91 -1.97
C THR A 283 -19.58 -8.54 -1.72
N HIS A 284 -20.59 -8.20 -2.53
CA HIS A 284 -21.35 -6.97 -2.36
C HIS A 284 -22.15 -6.97 -1.05
N GLU A 285 -22.65 -8.13 -0.63
CA GLU A 285 -23.42 -8.29 0.61
C GLU A 285 -22.57 -8.01 1.84
N GLU A 286 -21.30 -8.45 1.86
CA GLU A 286 -20.34 -8.13 2.93
C GLU A 286 -20.04 -6.64 2.98
N ASP A 287 -19.83 -6.00 1.83
CA ASP A 287 -19.63 -4.56 1.72
C ASP A 287 -20.83 -3.75 2.23
N ALA A 288 -22.03 -4.09 1.76
CA ALA A 288 -23.27 -3.47 2.19
C ALA A 288 -23.48 -3.63 3.70
N PHE A 289 -23.18 -4.80 4.26
CA PHE A 289 -23.26 -5.05 5.71
C PHE A 289 -22.33 -4.14 6.51
N LEU A 290 -21.07 -3.96 6.07
CA LEU A 290 -20.10 -3.09 6.73
C LEU A 290 -20.56 -1.61 6.74
N HIS A 291 -21.20 -1.18 5.66
CA HIS A 291 -21.81 0.15 5.58
C HIS A 291 -23.05 0.29 6.47
N SER A 292 -24.00 -0.65 6.39
CA SER A 292 -25.30 -0.50 7.07
C SER A 292 -25.25 -0.82 8.56
N TYR A 293 -24.46 -1.82 8.97
CA TYR A 293 -24.41 -2.27 10.35
C TYR A 293 -23.32 -1.55 11.15
N TYR A 294 -22.11 -1.44 10.61
CA TYR A 294 -20.99 -0.81 11.31
C TYR A 294 -20.86 0.69 11.04
N GLU A 295 -21.58 1.24 10.06
CA GLU A 295 -21.58 2.67 9.72
C GLU A 295 -20.18 3.18 9.31
N PHE A 296 -19.42 2.33 8.63
CA PHE A 296 -18.13 2.69 8.04
C PHE A 296 -18.33 3.46 6.72
N ASP A 297 -17.41 4.39 6.45
CA ASP A 297 -17.47 5.33 5.32
C ASP A 297 -16.95 4.74 4.00
N GLY A 298 -16.43 3.51 4.02
CA GLY A 298 -15.85 2.86 2.85
C GLY A 298 -15.22 1.51 3.17
N THR A 299 -15.10 0.68 2.15
CA THR A 299 -14.40 -0.60 2.22
C THR A 299 -13.18 -0.63 1.29
N GLY A 300 -12.23 -1.51 1.58
CA GLY A 300 -11.07 -1.76 0.74
C GLY A 300 -10.90 -3.23 0.42
N TRP A 301 -10.63 -3.52 -0.84
CA TRP A 301 -10.62 -4.86 -1.41
C TRP A 301 -9.22 -5.19 -1.92
N GLY A 302 -8.55 -6.14 -1.28
CA GLY A 302 -7.19 -6.56 -1.64
C GLY A 302 -7.20 -7.78 -2.57
N THR A 303 -7.45 -8.95 -2.00
CA THR A 303 -7.42 -10.25 -2.71
C THR A 303 -8.30 -10.28 -3.95
N PRO A 304 -9.56 -9.79 -3.95
CA PRO A 304 -10.39 -9.81 -5.15
C PRO A 304 -9.80 -8.98 -6.30
N PHE A 305 -9.14 -7.86 -6.00
CA PHE A 305 -8.51 -7.01 -7.02
C PHE A 305 -7.27 -7.64 -7.65
N LEU A 306 -6.64 -8.63 -7.00
CA LEU A 306 -5.57 -9.43 -7.62
C LEU A 306 -6.08 -10.25 -8.82
N LEU A 307 -7.40 -10.45 -8.94
CA LEU A 307 -8.03 -11.12 -10.07
C LEU A 307 -8.42 -10.17 -11.22
N VAL A 308 -8.18 -8.86 -11.07
CA VAL A 308 -8.57 -7.84 -12.05
C VAL A 308 -7.31 -7.35 -12.78
N PRO A 309 -7.08 -7.77 -14.04
CA PRO A 309 -5.87 -7.42 -14.80
C PRO A 309 -5.70 -5.92 -15.03
N GLU A 310 -6.80 -5.17 -15.09
CA GLU A 310 -6.78 -3.72 -15.28
C GLU A 310 -6.34 -2.96 -14.02
N ALA A 311 -6.45 -3.58 -12.85
CA ALA A 311 -6.15 -2.95 -11.56
C ALA A 311 -4.79 -3.35 -10.98
N THR A 312 -4.25 -4.51 -11.37
CA THR A 312 -3.03 -5.07 -10.80
C THR A 312 -2.12 -5.65 -11.87
N THR A 313 -0.84 -5.77 -11.56
CA THR A 313 0.17 -6.34 -12.46
C THR A 313 0.45 -7.81 -12.17
N VAL A 314 -0.57 -8.57 -11.75
CA VAL A 314 -0.47 -10.02 -11.54
C VAL A 314 -0.22 -10.71 -12.88
N ASP A 315 0.79 -11.58 -12.95
CA ASP A 315 1.15 -12.28 -14.18
C ASP A 315 0.16 -13.40 -14.51
N ASP A 316 0.05 -13.74 -15.79
CA ASP A 316 -0.94 -14.71 -16.28
C ASP A 316 -0.89 -16.07 -15.56
N ALA A 317 0.29 -16.56 -15.21
CA ALA A 317 0.42 -17.86 -14.54
C ALA A 317 -0.08 -17.77 -13.09
N THR A 318 0.30 -16.70 -12.39
CA THR A 318 -0.16 -16.43 -11.02
C THR A 318 -1.66 -16.11 -10.98
N LEU A 319 -2.19 -15.38 -11.96
CA LEU A 319 -3.62 -15.07 -12.08
C LEU A 319 -4.45 -16.35 -12.26
N LYS A 320 -4.01 -17.27 -13.13
CA LYS A 320 -4.66 -18.58 -13.31
C LYS A 320 -4.62 -19.41 -12.02
N LEU A 321 -3.50 -19.36 -11.30
CA LEU A 321 -3.37 -20.04 -10.01
C LEU A 321 -4.34 -19.46 -8.97
N LEU A 322 -4.42 -18.13 -8.86
CA LEU A 322 -5.36 -17.43 -7.97
C LEU A 322 -6.81 -17.76 -8.31
N ALA A 323 -7.19 -17.69 -9.59
CA ALA A 323 -8.56 -17.96 -10.03
C ALA A 323 -9.00 -19.41 -9.77
N ALA A 324 -8.06 -20.36 -9.78
CA ALA A 324 -8.33 -21.77 -9.50
C ALA A 324 -8.30 -22.11 -8.00
N ALA A 325 -7.72 -21.24 -7.16
CA ALA A 325 -7.47 -21.51 -5.75
C ALA A 325 -8.75 -21.80 -4.97
N LYS A 326 -8.64 -22.73 -4.02
CA LYS A 326 -9.67 -23.05 -3.01
C LYS A 326 -9.10 -22.79 -1.61
N ASP A 327 -9.94 -22.88 -0.59
CA ASP A 327 -9.58 -22.61 0.80
C ASP A 327 -8.34 -23.38 1.28
N LYS A 328 -8.15 -24.62 0.80
CA LYS A 328 -7.00 -25.47 1.15
C LYS A 328 -5.67 -25.01 0.54
N ASP A 329 -5.72 -24.15 -0.47
CA ASP A 329 -4.57 -23.68 -1.25
C ASP A 329 -3.99 -22.39 -0.66
N VAL A 330 -4.78 -21.65 0.13
CA VAL A 330 -4.32 -20.51 0.94
C VAL A 330 -4.01 -21.00 2.35
N LYS A 331 -2.78 -20.80 2.80
CA LYS A 331 -2.34 -21.18 4.15
C LYS A 331 -1.75 -20.00 4.90
N LEU A 332 -2.00 -20.00 6.21
CA LEU A 332 -1.27 -19.17 7.13
C LEU A 332 0.09 -19.82 7.43
N SER A 333 1.16 -19.19 6.96
CA SER A 333 2.50 -19.80 6.89
C SER A 333 3.57 -19.02 7.64
N HIS A 334 4.75 -19.61 7.81
CA HIS A 334 5.92 -18.93 8.36
C HIS A 334 6.84 -18.37 7.27
N VAL A 335 6.41 -18.22 6.02
CA VAL A 335 7.31 -17.82 4.91
C VAL A 335 7.97 -16.45 5.08
N SER A 336 7.36 -15.54 5.84
CA SER A 336 7.86 -14.19 6.05
C SER A 336 9.19 -14.16 6.81
N PRO A 337 10.22 -13.46 6.29
CA PRO A 337 11.48 -13.25 6.99
C PRO A 337 11.36 -12.41 8.27
N LEU A 338 10.26 -11.66 8.44
CA LEU A 338 10.03 -10.77 9.58
C LEU A 338 9.53 -11.49 10.85
N GLY A 339 9.37 -12.82 10.81
CA GLY A 339 8.88 -13.61 11.94
C GLY A 339 7.37 -13.51 12.21
N VAL A 340 6.64 -12.69 11.44
CA VAL A 340 5.18 -12.60 11.47
C VAL A 340 4.58 -13.66 10.53
N ARG A 341 3.43 -14.24 10.88
CA ARG A 341 2.72 -15.18 9.98
C ARG A 341 2.28 -14.46 8.70
N PHE A 342 2.12 -15.21 7.62
CA PHE A 342 1.86 -14.65 6.30
C PHE A 342 0.92 -15.55 5.51
N HIS A 343 -0.16 -14.99 4.99
CA HIS A 343 -1.05 -15.73 4.09
C HIS A 343 -0.36 -15.97 2.76
N TYR A 344 -0.36 -17.23 2.34
CA TYR A 344 0.47 -17.73 1.26
C TYR A 344 -0.33 -18.65 0.37
N LEU A 345 -0.24 -18.41 -0.94
CA LEU A 345 -0.79 -19.28 -1.96
C LEU A 345 0.20 -20.40 -2.29
N LYS A 346 -0.25 -21.66 -2.16
CA LYS A 346 0.53 -22.83 -2.58
C LYS A 346 0.62 -22.89 -4.11
N GLY A 347 1.70 -23.50 -4.61
CA GLY A 347 1.93 -23.73 -6.03
C GLY A 347 2.51 -22.54 -6.79
N THR A 348 2.92 -21.48 -6.08
CA THR A 348 3.61 -20.34 -6.71
C THR A 348 4.97 -20.76 -7.27
N SER A 349 5.45 -20.07 -8.30
CA SER A 349 6.76 -20.37 -8.90
C SER A 349 7.92 -20.16 -7.90
N SER A 350 7.72 -19.29 -6.91
CA SER A 350 8.67 -19.11 -5.80
C SER A 350 8.64 -20.24 -4.78
N GLU A 351 7.50 -20.94 -4.58
CA GLU A 351 7.49 -22.20 -3.83
C GLU A 351 8.36 -23.25 -4.51
N VAL A 352 8.20 -23.39 -5.83
CA VAL A 352 8.97 -24.34 -6.66
C VAL A 352 10.46 -24.02 -6.61
N GLU A 353 10.84 -22.75 -6.75
CA GLU A 353 12.23 -22.31 -6.65
C GLU A 353 12.83 -22.64 -5.27
N LYS A 354 12.11 -22.35 -4.19
CA LYS A 354 12.52 -22.64 -2.82
C LYS A 354 12.77 -24.14 -2.62
N LEU A 355 11.83 -25.00 -3.04
CA LEU A 355 11.97 -26.45 -2.92
C LEU A 355 13.17 -26.98 -3.71
N MET A 356 13.38 -26.49 -4.94
CA MET A 356 14.55 -26.86 -5.76
C MET A 356 15.88 -26.47 -5.08
N ARG A 357 15.94 -25.32 -4.44
CA ARG A 357 17.15 -24.87 -3.70
C ARG A 357 17.42 -25.73 -2.47
N ILE A 358 16.38 -26.14 -1.76
CA ILE A 358 16.47 -27.07 -0.63
C ILE A 358 17.03 -28.41 -1.10
N GLU A 359 16.49 -28.98 -2.17
CA GLU A 359 16.94 -30.25 -2.75
C GLU A 359 18.41 -30.21 -3.20
N LYS A 360 18.85 -29.08 -3.76
CA LYS A 360 20.26 -28.85 -4.17
C LYS A 360 21.22 -28.59 -3.00
N GLY A 361 20.73 -28.56 -1.76
CA GLY A 361 21.56 -28.30 -0.58
C GLY A 361 21.97 -26.83 -0.40
N THR A 362 21.34 -25.90 -1.13
CA THR A 362 21.59 -24.46 -1.03
C THR A 362 20.31 -23.71 -0.67
N PRO A 363 19.69 -24.01 0.48
CA PRO A 363 18.40 -23.43 0.83
C PRO A 363 18.52 -21.91 1.07
N GLY A 364 17.46 -21.17 0.77
CA GLY A 364 17.41 -19.70 0.88
C GLY A 364 17.68 -18.96 -0.44
N SER A 365 17.50 -17.65 -0.43
CA SER A 365 17.74 -16.74 -1.57
C SER A 365 19.12 -16.08 -1.51
N PRO A 366 19.72 -15.69 -2.66
CA PRO A 366 20.91 -14.83 -2.69
C PRO A 366 20.74 -13.48 -1.97
N CYS A 367 19.49 -13.02 -1.77
CA CYS A 367 19.15 -11.79 -1.04
C CYS A 367 19.83 -10.53 -1.60
N THR A 368 19.54 -10.21 -2.87
CA THR A 368 20.10 -9.04 -3.57
C THR A 368 19.56 -7.72 -3.03
N GLU A 369 18.24 -7.63 -2.79
CA GLU A 369 17.58 -6.36 -2.43
C GLU A 369 17.72 -6.00 -0.94
N LYS A 370 17.90 -6.99 -0.05
CA LYS A 370 18.17 -6.81 1.39
C LYS A 370 17.14 -5.97 2.19
N HIS A 371 15.95 -5.66 1.66
CA HIS A 371 14.93 -4.89 2.39
C HIS A 371 14.42 -5.55 3.68
N LEU A 372 14.55 -6.88 3.81
CA LEU A 372 14.13 -7.66 4.98
C LEU A 372 15.29 -8.15 5.85
N SER A 373 16.49 -7.58 5.68
CA SER A 373 17.69 -7.94 6.42
C SER A 373 17.78 -7.19 7.73
N PHE A 374 17.21 -7.77 8.80
CA PHE A 374 17.19 -7.17 10.15
C PHE A 374 17.82 -8.05 11.23
N ASN A 375 18.25 -9.28 10.91
CA ASN A 375 18.73 -10.24 11.90
C ASN A 375 20.26 -10.22 12.01
N THR A 376 20.79 -10.06 13.23
CA THR A 376 22.23 -10.00 13.54
C THR A 376 22.72 -11.21 14.35
N GLU A 377 21.96 -12.31 14.37
CA GLU A 377 22.26 -13.50 15.19
C GLU A 377 23.65 -14.10 14.89
N PHE A 378 24.08 -14.04 13.63
CA PHE A 378 25.34 -14.64 13.18
C PHE A 378 26.35 -13.64 12.61
N THR A 379 25.96 -12.39 12.40
CA THR A 379 26.77 -11.38 11.73
C THR A 379 26.54 -10.00 12.33
N THR A 380 27.57 -9.16 12.30
CA THR A 380 27.48 -7.75 12.71
C THR A 380 26.55 -6.96 11.81
N GLU A 381 26.71 -7.11 10.49
CA GLU A 381 25.74 -6.61 9.52
C GLU A 381 24.49 -7.48 9.53
N PRO A 382 23.28 -6.91 9.52
CA PRO A 382 22.07 -7.69 9.54
C PRO A 382 21.87 -8.46 8.23
N ILE A 383 21.45 -9.72 8.33
CA ILE A 383 21.14 -10.59 7.20
C ILE A 383 19.68 -11.06 7.26
N CYS A 384 19.11 -11.38 6.10
CA CYS A 384 17.73 -11.86 6.00
C CYS A 384 17.65 -13.33 6.41
N THR A 385 16.61 -13.69 7.17
CA THR A 385 16.39 -15.09 7.61
C THR A 385 16.03 -16.03 6.47
N ALA A 386 15.57 -15.50 5.33
CA ALA A 386 15.39 -16.24 4.08
C ALA A 386 16.64 -16.29 3.20
N SER A 387 17.79 -15.73 3.63
CA SER A 387 19.02 -15.76 2.83
C SER A 387 19.75 -17.10 2.93
N ILE A 388 20.49 -17.47 1.87
CA ILE A 388 21.37 -18.65 1.88
C ILE A 388 22.32 -18.61 3.08
N LYS A 389 22.94 -17.44 3.31
CA LYS A 389 23.89 -17.23 4.40
C LYS A 389 23.28 -17.54 5.77
N TYR A 390 22.11 -16.97 6.07
CA TYR A 390 21.46 -17.20 7.36
C TYR A 390 21.02 -18.67 7.52
N GLN A 391 20.37 -19.23 6.50
CA GLN A 391 19.85 -20.60 6.61
C GLN A 391 20.96 -21.63 6.79
N GLN A 392 22.08 -21.50 6.08
CA GLN A 392 23.24 -22.40 6.26
C GLN A 392 23.83 -22.30 7.68
N LEU A 393 24.02 -21.09 8.20
CA LEU A 393 24.55 -20.86 9.55
C LEU A 393 23.61 -21.43 10.61
N LYS A 394 22.31 -21.18 10.47
CA LYS A 394 21.31 -21.65 11.43
C LYS A 394 21.17 -23.18 11.41
N ILE A 395 21.15 -23.81 10.23
CA ILE A 395 21.13 -25.27 10.11
C ILE A 395 22.38 -25.90 10.75
N ALA A 396 23.56 -25.31 10.53
CA ALA A 396 24.80 -25.79 11.15
C ALA A 396 24.72 -25.70 12.68
N GLN A 397 24.26 -24.57 13.23
CA GLN A 397 24.04 -24.41 14.67
C GLN A 397 23.06 -25.47 15.22
N LEU A 398 21.89 -25.64 14.59
CA LEU A 398 20.87 -26.60 15.04
C LEU A 398 21.40 -28.03 15.13
N LYS A 399 22.24 -28.45 14.18
CA LYS A 399 22.87 -29.77 14.17
C LYS A 399 23.85 -30.00 15.33
N THR A 400 24.44 -28.93 15.88
CA THR A 400 25.37 -29.01 17.03
C THR A 400 24.68 -29.03 18.39
N MET A 401 23.38 -28.75 18.46
CA MET A 401 22.65 -28.59 19.73
C MET A 401 22.20 -29.90 20.39
N GLY A 402 22.44 -31.06 19.76
CA GLY A 402 22.05 -32.36 20.32
C GLY A 402 20.54 -32.52 20.54
N LEU A 403 19.72 -31.85 19.72
CA LEU A 403 18.27 -31.89 19.83
C LEU A 403 17.70 -33.27 19.46
N PRO A 404 16.56 -33.69 20.04
CA PRO A 404 15.83 -34.86 19.56
C PRO A 404 15.50 -34.73 18.07
N GLU A 405 15.61 -35.82 17.32
CA GLU A 405 15.47 -35.83 15.85
C GLU A 405 14.21 -35.10 15.36
N LYS A 406 13.04 -35.43 15.92
CA LYS A 406 11.76 -34.77 15.57
C LYS A 406 11.75 -33.26 15.84
N VAL A 407 12.46 -32.81 16.87
CA VAL A 407 12.56 -31.38 17.22
C VAL A 407 13.52 -30.68 16.25
N LEU A 408 14.64 -31.31 15.91
CA LEU A 408 15.58 -30.81 14.93
C LEU A 408 14.92 -30.67 13.55
N GLU A 409 14.25 -31.72 13.08
CA GLU A 409 13.51 -31.71 11.81
C GLU A 409 12.48 -30.59 11.76
N LYS A 410 11.69 -30.43 12.82
CA LYS A 410 10.70 -29.35 12.90
C LYS A 410 11.36 -27.98 12.79
N GLN A 411 12.40 -27.71 13.57
CA GLN A 411 13.07 -26.39 13.56
C GLN A 411 13.77 -26.10 12.22
N VAL A 412 14.32 -27.13 11.57
CA VAL A 412 14.88 -26.99 10.22
C VAL A 412 13.76 -26.70 9.22
N ASN A 413 12.64 -27.42 9.27
CA ASN A 413 11.52 -27.18 8.37
C ASN A 413 10.93 -25.77 8.54
N ASP A 414 10.73 -25.31 9.78
CA ASP A 414 10.24 -23.95 10.09
C ASP A 414 11.18 -22.86 9.50
N LEU A 415 12.50 -23.12 9.50
CA LEU A 415 13.49 -22.25 8.87
C LEU A 415 13.45 -22.32 7.34
N LEU A 416 13.28 -23.52 6.78
CA LEU A 416 13.24 -23.76 5.34
C LEU A 416 11.97 -23.23 4.68
N GLU A 417 10.89 -22.99 5.43
CA GLU A 417 9.69 -22.34 4.91
C GLU A 417 9.96 -20.92 4.40
N LYS A 418 10.98 -20.24 4.93
CA LYS A 418 11.28 -18.83 4.66
C LYS A 418 11.59 -18.58 3.18
N GLU A 419 11.02 -17.50 2.64
CA GLU A 419 11.08 -17.18 1.21
C GLU A 419 11.46 -15.70 0.96
N CYS A 420 11.98 -15.40 -0.23
CA CYS A 420 12.35 -14.03 -0.60
C CYS A 420 11.15 -13.23 -1.08
N LEU A 421 10.59 -12.40 -0.18
CA LEU A 421 9.46 -11.53 -0.53
C LEU A 421 9.85 -10.30 -1.36
N CYS A 422 11.07 -9.78 -1.22
CA CYS A 422 11.51 -8.56 -1.93
C CYS A 422 11.43 -8.72 -3.46
N VAL A 423 11.92 -9.85 -3.96
CA VAL A 423 11.98 -10.15 -5.39
C VAL A 423 10.68 -10.83 -5.85
N GLY A 424 10.18 -11.80 -5.06
CA GLY A 424 9.00 -12.57 -5.41
C GLY A 424 7.74 -11.72 -5.61
N LEU A 425 7.50 -10.74 -4.75
CA LEU A 425 6.32 -9.85 -4.85
C LEU A 425 6.44 -8.80 -5.97
N SER A 426 7.64 -8.60 -6.53
CA SER A 426 7.92 -7.56 -7.53
C SER A 426 7.99 -8.13 -8.96
N ASN A 427 8.35 -9.41 -9.10
CA ASN A 427 8.59 -10.04 -10.40
C ASN A 427 7.38 -10.09 -11.32
N SER A 428 6.17 -10.15 -10.75
CA SER A 428 4.93 -10.18 -11.51
C SER A 428 4.81 -9.00 -12.49
N ALA A 429 5.14 -7.79 -12.03
CA ALA A 429 5.12 -6.59 -12.86
C ALA A 429 6.18 -6.65 -13.98
N ALA A 430 7.36 -7.17 -13.68
CA ALA A 430 8.42 -7.31 -14.67
C ALA A 430 8.05 -8.30 -15.77
N ILE A 431 7.43 -9.42 -15.41
CA ILE A 431 6.94 -10.43 -16.36
C ILE A 431 5.91 -9.80 -17.30
N ASN A 432 4.90 -9.11 -16.77
CA ASN A 432 3.84 -8.49 -17.58
C ASN A 432 4.38 -7.45 -18.58
N TYR A 433 5.45 -6.75 -18.22
CA TYR A 433 6.06 -5.75 -19.10
C TYR A 433 7.27 -6.27 -19.88
N SER A 434 7.50 -7.60 -19.89
CA SER A 434 8.65 -8.23 -20.57
C SER A 434 10.00 -7.61 -20.17
N GLN A 435 10.11 -7.22 -18.90
CA GLN A 435 11.32 -6.66 -18.31
C GLN A 435 11.98 -7.67 -17.35
N THR A 436 13.23 -7.41 -16.99
CA THR A 436 13.93 -8.19 -15.97
C THR A 436 14.10 -7.34 -14.72
N PHE A 437 13.42 -7.72 -13.64
CA PHE A 437 13.57 -7.05 -12.35
C PHE A 437 14.96 -7.32 -11.77
N VAL A 438 15.25 -8.59 -11.45
CA VAL A 438 16.58 -9.05 -11.02
C VAL A 438 17.03 -10.22 -11.90
N ASN A 439 18.22 -10.10 -12.47
CA ASN A 439 18.78 -11.12 -13.36
C ASN A 439 18.78 -12.51 -12.70
N LYS A 440 18.23 -13.49 -13.42
CA LYS A 440 18.14 -14.92 -13.01
C LYS A 440 17.25 -15.21 -11.80
N LEU A 441 16.51 -14.23 -11.27
CA LEU A 441 15.57 -14.40 -10.16
C LEU A 441 14.16 -14.01 -10.62
N GLY A 442 13.50 -14.89 -11.39
CA GLY A 442 12.19 -14.62 -11.99
C GLY A 442 10.99 -15.24 -11.26
N ALA A 443 11.20 -15.88 -10.12
CA ALA A 443 10.12 -16.56 -9.39
C ALA A 443 9.17 -15.55 -8.72
N VAL A 444 7.86 -15.83 -8.75
CA VAL A 444 6.80 -14.94 -8.26
C VAL A 444 6.23 -15.50 -6.97
N THR A 445 6.00 -14.61 -6.02
CA THR A 445 5.27 -14.86 -4.77
C THR A 445 4.02 -13.97 -4.77
N ILE A 446 2.93 -14.46 -4.20
CA ILE A 446 1.73 -13.67 -3.97
C ILE A 446 1.09 -14.04 -2.63
N CYS A 447 0.37 -13.10 -2.04
CA CYS A 447 -0.15 -13.22 -0.68
C CYS A 447 -1.64 -12.87 -0.60
N PRO A 448 -2.52 -13.65 -1.27
CA PRO A 448 -3.96 -13.50 -1.08
C PRO A 448 -4.34 -13.88 0.36
N GLY A 449 -5.49 -13.43 0.81
CA GLY A 449 -6.11 -13.83 2.07
C GLY A 449 -7.61 -13.61 2.08
#